data_AF-A0AAV2Q741-F1
#
_entry.id   AF-A0AAV2Q741-F1
#
_cell.length_a   1.000
_cell.length_b   1.000
_cell.length_c   1.000
_cell.angle_alpha   90.00
_cell.angle_beta   90.00
_cell.angle_gamma   90.00
#
_symmetry.space_group_name_H-M   'P 1'
#
loop_
_entity.id
_entity.type
_entity.pdbx_description
1 polymer ?
#
loop_
_entity_poly.entity_id
_entity_poly.type
_entity_poly.pdbx_seq_one_letter_code
_entity_poly.pdbx_strand_id
1 'polypeptide(L)'
;MCSNDDAVMTISMTKPVRKGFLSRYKKRFIGSNWREEWFVLHEDSALEWYKDQYEEDIAGAIMIKDAPEMMAAGPYALYVPGKPDIPKAADPNCLMVFGNREKTKTYWFICQNQDELNQWMTAISNTLPPPPQAPAPAAGDKTQAPAPAVNDPPPAYSSTVPGVAPSAPP
;
A
#
# COMPACT_ATOMS: atom_id res chain seq x y z
N MET A 1 -15.67 -16.06 -29.07
CA MET A 1 -14.23 -16.06 -28.71
C MET A 1 -14.14 -16.48 -27.25
N CYS A 2 -13.78 -17.73 -27.00
CA CYS A 2 -13.59 -18.25 -25.65
C CYS A 2 -12.19 -17.83 -25.21
N SER A 3 -12.12 -16.85 -24.30
CA SER A 3 -10.85 -16.52 -23.64
C SER A 3 -10.56 -17.61 -22.61
N ASN A 4 -9.78 -18.61 -23.03
CA ASN A 4 -9.10 -19.50 -22.11
C ASN A 4 -7.98 -18.70 -21.44
N ASP A 5 -8.28 -18.07 -20.31
CA ASP A 5 -7.28 -17.68 -19.31
C ASP A 5 -6.99 -18.94 -18.45
N ASP A 6 -6.46 -19.99 -19.09
CA ASP A 6 -5.92 -21.18 -18.41
C ASP A 6 -4.48 -20.89 -17.96
N ALA A 7 -4.27 -19.72 -17.36
CA ALA A 7 -3.11 -19.53 -16.52
C ALA A 7 -3.35 -20.44 -15.31
N VAL A 8 -2.50 -21.46 -15.14
CA VAL A 8 -2.47 -22.29 -13.94
C VAL A 8 -2.35 -21.34 -12.74
N MET A 9 -3.48 -21.03 -12.11
CA MET A 9 -3.51 -20.21 -10.91
C MET A 9 -2.93 -21.08 -9.81
N THR A 10 -1.67 -20.81 -9.48
CA THR A 10 -1.02 -21.50 -8.38
C THR A 10 -1.64 -20.96 -7.10
N ILE A 11 -2.55 -21.74 -6.53
CA ILE A 11 -3.11 -21.46 -5.20
C ILE A 11 -1.95 -21.49 -4.21
N SER A 12 -1.84 -20.45 -3.38
CA SER A 12 -0.83 -20.38 -2.35
C SER A 12 -1.05 -21.47 -1.32
N MET A 13 0.03 -22.17 -1.01
CA MET A 13 0.05 -23.19 0.04
C MET A 13 0.43 -22.60 1.40
N THR A 14 0.62 -21.28 1.50
CA THR A 14 1.00 -20.61 2.74
C THR A 14 -0.21 -20.22 3.58
N LYS A 15 0.00 -19.93 4.86
CA LYS A 15 -1.10 -19.70 5.79
C LYS A 15 -1.88 -18.42 5.44
N PRO A 16 -3.22 -18.44 5.48
CA PRO A 16 -4.03 -17.22 5.38
C PRO A 16 -3.78 -16.28 6.56
N VAL A 17 -3.51 -15.01 6.29
CA VAL A 17 -3.37 -13.94 7.30
C VAL A 17 -4.61 -13.06 7.40
N ARG A 18 -5.40 -12.98 6.34
CA ARG A 18 -6.67 -12.24 6.34
C ARG A 18 -7.64 -12.84 5.33
N LYS A 19 -8.92 -12.88 5.69
CA LYS A 19 -10.03 -13.26 4.81
C LYS A 19 -11.18 -12.26 4.95
N GLY A 20 -11.95 -12.05 3.89
CA GLY A 20 -13.10 -11.16 3.93
C GLY A 20 -13.68 -10.85 2.56
N PHE A 21 -14.88 -10.29 2.52
CA PHE A 21 -15.50 -9.86 1.27
C PHE A 21 -14.94 -8.52 0.80
N LEU A 22 -14.62 -8.41 -0.49
CA LEU A 22 -14.32 -7.14 -1.14
C LEU A 22 -15.09 -7.03 -2.45
N SER A 23 -15.42 -5.80 -2.84
CA SER A 23 -16.03 -5.53 -4.14
C SER A 23 -14.96 -5.34 -5.21
N ARG A 24 -14.87 -6.27 -6.17
CA ARG A 24 -13.92 -6.21 -7.29
C ARG A 24 -14.54 -5.64 -8.56
N TYR A 25 -13.79 -4.78 -9.24
CA TYR A 25 -14.12 -4.33 -10.59
C TYR A 25 -13.77 -5.40 -11.63
N LYS A 26 -14.75 -5.76 -12.45
CA LYS A 26 -14.61 -6.58 -13.65
C LYS A 26 -15.42 -5.93 -14.77
N LYS A 27 -14.73 -5.39 -15.78
CA LYS A 27 -15.38 -4.80 -16.96
C LYS A 27 -16.27 -5.84 -17.65
N ARG A 28 -17.56 -5.56 -17.75
CA ARG A 28 -18.58 -6.40 -18.41
C ARG A 28 -19.37 -5.57 -19.41
N PHE A 29 -19.89 -6.22 -20.44
CA PHE A 29 -20.76 -5.59 -21.45
C PHE A 29 -22.21 -5.44 -20.98
N ILE A 30 -22.64 -6.25 -20.00
CA ILE A 30 -24.00 -6.26 -19.45
C ILE A 30 -23.91 -6.51 -17.93
N GLY A 31 -24.67 -5.74 -17.15
CA GLY A 31 -24.76 -5.85 -15.68
C GLY A 31 -23.77 -4.99 -14.90
N SER A 32 -23.73 -5.15 -13.57
CA SER A 32 -22.79 -4.44 -12.71
C SER A 32 -21.35 -4.84 -13.01
N ASN A 33 -20.47 -3.84 -13.10
CA ASN A 33 -19.03 -4.04 -13.21
C ASN A 33 -18.37 -4.34 -11.85
N TRP A 34 -19.08 -4.15 -10.74
CA TRP A 34 -18.58 -4.43 -9.39
C TRP A 34 -19.25 -5.69 -8.84
N ARG A 35 -18.44 -6.59 -8.27
CA ARG A 35 -18.92 -7.84 -7.67
C ARG A 35 -18.26 -8.06 -6.32
N GLU A 36 -19.08 -8.39 -5.34
CA GLU A 36 -18.61 -8.89 -4.05
C GLU A 36 -18.09 -10.32 -4.23
N GLU A 37 -16.87 -10.55 -3.79
CA GLU A 37 -16.15 -11.83 -3.85
C GLU A 37 -15.40 -12.03 -2.54
N TRP A 38 -15.09 -13.28 -2.21
CA TRP A 38 -14.38 -13.62 -0.98
C TRP A 38 -12.88 -13.61 -1.21
N PHE A 39 -12.14 -12.79 -0.49
CA PHE A 39 -10.70 -12.64 -0.63
C PHE A 39 -9.95 -13.36 0.47
N VAL A 40 -8.81 -13.94 0.12
CA VAL A 40 -7.86 -14.57 1.02
C VAL A 40 -6.47 -14.01 0.74
N LEU A 41 -5.88 -13.35 1.73
CA LEU A 41 -4.48 -12.93 1.72
C LEU A 41 -3.64 -13.94 2.49
N HIS A 42 -2.53 -14.37 1.89
CA HIS A 42 -1.60 -15.33 2.45
C HIS A 42 -0.28 -14.68 2.88
N GLU A 43 0.47 -15.37 3.74
CA GLU A 43 1.77 -14.92 4.27
C GLU A 43 2.80 -14.60 3.18
N ASP A 44 2.73 -15.26 2.02
CA ASP A 44 3.62 -15.04 0.89
C ASP A 44 3.23 -13.88 -0.04
N SER A 45 2.27 -13.04 0.39
CA SER A 45 1.67 -11.95 -0.39
C SER A 45 0.81 -12.38 -1.58
N ALA A 46 0.39 -13.65 -1.66
CA ALA A 46 -0.68 -14.03 -2.57
C ALA A 46 -2.02 -13.47 -2.06
N LEU A 47 -2.68 -12.66 -2.89
CA LEU A 47 -4.05 -12.22 -2.67
C LEU A 47 -4.95 -12.91 -3.70
N GLU A 48 -5.75 -13.84 -3.20
CA GLU A 48 -6.66 -14.68 -3.98
C GLU A 48 -8.08 -14.23 -3.75
N TRP A 49 -8.95 -14.46 -4.73
CA TRP A 49 -10.38 -14.25 -4.56
C TRP A 49 -11.18 -15.38 -5.17
N TYR A 50 -12.26 -15.69 -4.47
CA TYR A 50 -13.17 -16.79 -4.69
C TYR A 50 -14.57 -16.24 -4.90
N LYS A 51 -15.40 -17.05 -5.54
CA LYS A 51 -16.81 -16.71 -5.76
C LYS A 51 -17.56 -16.50 -4.43
N ASP A 52 -17.20 -17.27 -3.40
CA ASP A 52 -17.80 -17.22 -2.07
C ASP A 52 -16.83 -17.73 -0.99
N GLN A 53 -17.27 -17.65 0.26
CA GLN A 53 -16.50 -18.01 1.45
C GLN A 53 -16.20 -19.51 1.62
N TYR A 54 -16.76 -20.37 0.77
CA TYR A 54 -16.48 -21.81 0.80
C TYR A 54 -15.15 -22.14 0.11
N GLU A 55 -14.58 -21.18 -0.64
CA GLU A 55 -13.25 -21.29 -1.27
C GLU A 55 -13.15 -22.45 -2.29
N GLU A 56 -14.28 -22.88 -2.85
CA GLU A 56 -14.35 -23.97 -3.84
C GLU A 56 -14.03 -23.50 -5.27
N ASP A 57 -14.49 -22.29 -5.62
CA ASP A 57 -14.37 -21.70 -6.96
C ASP A 57 -13.41 -20.50 -6.95
N ILE A 58 -12.13 -20.73 -7.25
CA ILE A 58 -11.15 -19.65 -7.40
C ILE A 58 -11.46 -18.81 -8.66
N ALA A 59 -11.57 -17.49 -8.47
CA ALA A 59 -11.90 -16.54 -9.52
C ALA A 59 -10.70 -15.69 -9.96
N GLY A 60 -9.60 -15.70 -9.20
CA GLY A 60 -8.37 -15.02 -9.55
C GLY A 60 -7.39 -14.89 -8.39
N ALA A 61 -6.16 -14.50 -8.72
CA ALA A 61 -5.11 -14.24 -7.76
C ALA A 61 -4.13 -13.18 -8.28
N ILE A 62 -3.43 -12.52 -7.36
CA ILE A 62 -2.26 -11.67 -7.62
C ILE A 62 -1.17 -11.92 -6.58
N MET A 63 0.09 -11.77 -6.98
CA MET A 63 1.24 -11.81 -6.09
C MET A 63 1.71 -10.38 -5.80
N ILE A 64 1.31 -9.81 -4.65
CA ILE A 64 1.51 -8.37 -4.37
C ILE A 64 3.01 -8.04 -4.24
N LYS A 65 3.81 -8.94 -3.66
CA LYS A 65 5.26 -8.74 -3.50
C LYS A 65 6.04 -8.63 -4.82
N ASP A 66 5.46 -9.01 -5.95
CA ASP A 66 6.13 -8.91 -7.25
C ASP A 66 6.19 -7.47 -7.78
N ALA A 67 5.30 -6.59 -7.28
CA ALA A 67 5.24 -5.17 -7.63
C ALA A 67 4.62 -4.33 -6.48
N PRO A 68 5.23 -4.30 -5.29
CA PRO A 68 4.68 -3.57 -4.13
C PRO A 68 4.54 -2.06 -4.39
N GLU A 69 5.36 -1.50 -5.28
CA GLU A 69 5.31 -0.11 -5.73
C GLU A 69 4.10 0.20 -6.64
N MET A 70 3.44 -0.83 -7.16
CA MET A 70 2.27 -0.72 -8.04
C MET A 70 0.96 -0.80 -7.27
N MET A 71 0.94 -0.34 -6.02
CA MET A 71 -0.25 -0.34 -5.16
C MET A 71 -0.61 1.09 -4.76
N ALA A 72 -1.90 1.41 -4.73
CA ALA A 72 -2.43 2.62 -4.12
C ALA A 72 -3.75 2.34 -3.40
N ALA A 73 -4.05 3.12 -2.37
CA ALA A 73 -5.24 2.95 -1.55
C ALA A 73 -5.83 4.30 -1.09
N GLY A 74 -7.11 4.29 -0.78
CA GLY A 74 -7.87 5.45 -0.33
C GLY A 74 -7.81 6.62 -1.31
N PRO A 75 -7.60 7.86 -0.84
CA PRO A 75 -7.56 9.04 -1.71
C PRO A 75 -6.53 8.93 -2.85
N TYR A 76 -5.41 8.21 -2.64
CA TYR A 76 -4.36 8.07 -3.64
C TYR A 76 -4.78 7.18 -4.82
N ALA A 77 -5.63 6.17 -4.57
CA ALA A 77 -6.14 5.30 -5.62
C ALA A 77 -7.00 6.09 -6.64
N LEU A 78 -7.56 7.24 -6.26
CA LEU A 78 -8.38 8.08 -7.14
C LEU A 78 -7.58 8.72 -8.28
N TYR A 79 -6.27 8.84 -8.11
CA TYR A 79 -5.37 9.44 -9.12
C TYR A 79 -4.77 8.41 -10.08
N VAL A 80 -5.01 7.11 -9.87
CA VAL A 80 -4.45 6.08 -10.74
C VAL A 80 -5.18 6.05 -12.09
N PRO A 81 -4.45 6.08 -13.23
CA PRO A 81 -5.06 6.07 -14.55
C PRO A 81 -5.96 4.85 -14.79
N GLY A 82 -7.03 5.03 -15.56
CA GLY A 82 -7.98 3.95 -15.85
C GLY A 82 -8.91 3.59 -14.71
N LYS A 83 -9.02 4.47 -13.70
CA LYS A 83 -9.96 4.34 -12.58
C LYS A 83 -11.40 4.11 -13.08
N PRO A 84 -12.08 3.05 -12.59
CA PRO A 84 -13.47 2.82 -12.92
C PRO A 84 -14.41 3.84 -12.28
N ASP A 85 -15.66 3.86 -12.76
CA ASP A 85 -16.76 4.54 -12.07
C ASP A 85 -17.10 3.80 -10.78
N ILE A 86 -17.03 4.53 -9.67
CA ILE A 86 -17.27 3.99 -8.33
C ILE A 86 -18.78 3.92 -8.11
N PRO A 87 -19.33 2.82 -7.52
CA PRO A 87 -20.75 2.73 -7.21
C PRO A 87 -21.18 3.89 -6.30
N LYS A 88 -22.37 4.47 -6.54
CA LYS A 88 -22.86 5.64 -5.78
C LYS A 88 -22.95 5.41 -4.26
N ALA A 89 -23.13 4.16 -3.83
CA ALA A 89 -23.23 3.79 -2.43
C ALA A 89 -21.88 3.53 -1.75
N ALA A 90 -20.78 3.48 -2.51
CA ALA A 90 -19.43 3.23 -1.98
C ALA A 90 -18.71 4.54 -1.67
N ASP A 91 -17.92 4.56 -0.59
CA ASP A 91 -17.01 5.66 -0.29
C ASP A 91 -15.76 5.56 -1.19
N PRO A 92 -15.45 6.60 -2.00
CA PRO A 92 -14.24 6.63 -2.81
C PRO A 92 -12.94 6.45 -2.01
N ASN A 93 -12.93 6.81 -0.72
CA ASN A 93 -11.78 6.64 0.16
C ASN A 93 -11.59 5.19 0.63
N CYS A 94 -12.47 4.27 0.24
CA CYS A 94 -12.35 2.83 0.50
C CYS A 94 -11.79 2.05 -0.70
N LEU A 95 -11.32 2.75 -1.75
CA LEU A 95 -10.78 2.15 -2.97
C LEU A 95 -9.34 1.66 -2.76
N MET A 96 -9.04 0.46 -3.27
CA MET A 96 -7.69 -0.08 -3.42
C MET A 96 -7.43 -0.43 -4.89
N VAL A 97 -6.16 -0.32 -5.29
CA VAL A 97 -5.73 -0.68 -6.62
C VAL A 97 -4.36 -1.34 -6.61
N PHE A 98 -4.23 -2.40 -7.41
CA PHE A 98 -3.01 -3.19 -7.57
C PHE A 98 -2.69 -3.35 -9.05
N GLY A 99 -1.49 -2.97 -9.45
CA GLY A 99 -0.93 -3.29 -10.76
C GLY A 99 -0.09 -4.56 -10.72
N ASN A 100 0.28 -5.05 -11.90
CA ASN A 100 1.36 -6.02 -12.05
C ASN A 100 2.66 -5.34 -12.48
N ARG A 101 3.77 -6.07 -12.36
CA ARG A 101 5.11 -5.60 -12.74
C ARG A 101 5.21 -5.15 -14.20
N GLU A 102 4.48 -5.82 -15.09
CA GLU A 102 4.43 -5.50 -16.52
C GLU A 102 3.59 -4.24 -16.83
N LYS A 103 2.85 -3.72 -15.86
CA LYS A 103 1.93 -2.57 -16.00
C LYS A 103 0.84 -2.79 -17.06
N THR A 104 0.52 -4.04 -17.35
CA THR A 104 -0.47 -4.45 -18.36
C THR A 104 -1.86 -4.64 -17.75
N LYS A 105 -1.94 -4.88 -16.44
CA LYS A 105 -3.20 -5.18 -15.76
C LYS A 105 -3.29 -4.48 -14.41
N THR A 106 -4.47 -3.96 -14.14
CA THR A 106 -4.81 -3.25 -12.90
C THR A 106 -6.06 -3.87 -12.30
N TYR A 107 -6.00 -4.19 -11.01
CA TYR A 107 -7.08 -4.77 -10.23
C TYR A 107 -7.61 -3.72 -9.25
N TRP A 108 -8.90 -3.44 -9.32
CA TRP A 108 -9.56 -2.46 -8.47
C TRP A 108 -10.49 -3.14 -7.49
N PHE A 109 -10.38 -2.78 -6.21
CA PHE A 109 -11.18 -3.32 -5.13
C PHE A 109 -11.76 -2.19 -4.28
N ILE A 110 -12.92 -2.41 -3.67
CA ILE A 110 -13.56 -1.51 -2.73
C ILE A 110 -13.83 -2.27 -1.44
N CYS A 111 -13.36 -1.72 -0.32
CA CYS A 111 -13.72 -2.17 1.02
C CYS A 111 -15.09 -1.59 1.43
N GLN A 112 -15.74 -2.21 2.41
CA GLN A 112 -17.03 -1.74 2.91
C GLN A 112 -16.93 -0.39 3.61
N ASN A 113 -15.81 -0.16 4.32
CA ASN A 113 -15.52 1.08 5.05
C ASN A 113 -14.00 1.28 5.23
N GLN A 114 -13.62 2.42 5.80
CA GLN A 114 -12.22 2.79 5.97
C GLN A 114 -11.48 1.93 7.00
N ASP A 115 -12.16 1.42 8.03
CA ASP A 115 -11.54 0.52 9.01
C ASP A 115 -11.09 -0.77 8.32
N GLU A 116 -11.96 -1.32 7.48
CA GLU A 116 -11.64 -2.52 6.71
C GLU A 116 -10.49 -2.26 5.71
N LEU A 117 -10.49 -1.10 5.03
CA LEU A 117 -9.37 -0.67 4.21
C LEU A 117 -8.05 -0.65 4.99
N ASN A 118 -8.02 0.00 6.15
CA ASN A 118 -6.83 0.11 6.99
C ASN A 118 -6.33 -1.27 7.41
N GLN A 119 -7.23 -2.16 7.80
CA GLN A 119 -6.85 -3.51 8.19
C GLN A 119 -6.34 -4.35 7.00
N TRP A 120 -6.94 -4.23 5.80
CA TRP A 120 -6.43 -4.89 4.59
C TRP A 120 -5.03 -4.38 4.24
N MET A 121 -4.83 -3.06 4.20
CA MET A 121 -3.53 -2.47 3.89
C MET A 121 -2.45 -2.83 4.92
N THR A 122 -2.82 -2.89 6.20
CA THR A 122 -1.92 -3.34 7.28
C THR A 122 -1.54 -4.81 7.12
N ALA A 123 -2.51 -5.68 6.79
CA ALA A 123 -2.23 -7.09 6.55
C ALA A 123 -1.32 -7.27 5.34
N ILE A 124 -1.56 -6.53 4.25
CA ILE A 124 -0.72 -6.55 3.05
C ILE A 124 0.70 -6.09 3.39
N SER A 125 0.87 -4.95 4.06
CA SER A 125 2.19 -4.44 4.41
C SER A 125 3.02 -5.42 5.24
N ASN A 126 2.38 -6.23 6.09
CA ASN A 126 3.05 -7.23 6.91
C ASN A 126 3.52 -8.46 6.12
N THR A 127 3.02 -8.67 4.90
CA THR A 127 3.46 -9.77 4.02
C THR A 127 4.58 -9.35 3.07
N LEU A 128 4.77 -8.04 2.86
CA LEU A 128 5.75 -7.54 1.91
C LEU A 128 7.19 -7.73 2.41
N PRO A 129 8.15 -8.01 1.51
CA PRO A 129 9.55 -8.06 1.88
C PRO A 129 10.02 -6.68 2.40
N PRO A 130 11.03 -6.65 3.30
CA PRO A 130 11.63 -5.40 3.72
C PRO A 130 12.09 -4.59 2.51
N PRO A 131 12.00 -3.24 2.55
CA PRO A 131 12.53 -2.40 1.51
C PRO A 131 14.01 -2.74 1.24
N PRO A 132 14.48 -2.73 -0.02
CA PRO A 132 15.89 -2.91 -0.31
C PRO A 132 16.71 -1.90 0.49
N GLN A 133 17.61 -2.37 1.36
CA GLN A 133 18.53 -1.49 2.07
C GLN A 133 19.43 -0.82 1.03
N ALA A 134 19.60 0.50 1.11
CA ALA A 134 20.56 1.20 0.27
C ALA A 134 21.95 0.55 0.45
N PRO A 135 22.76 0.39 -0.62
CA PRO A 135 24.10 -0.15 -0.48
C PRO A 135 24.85 0.66 0.58
N ALA A 136 25.34 -0.01 1.62
CA ALA A 136 26.24 0.62 2.58
C ALA A 136 27.41 1.22 1.78
N PRO A 137 27.81 2.48 2.04
CA PRO A 137 28.97 3.05 1.36
C PRO A 137 30.15 2.11 1.54
N ALA A 138 30.76 1.70 0.42
CA ALA A 138 31.90 0.80 0.41
C ALA A 138 32.95 1.35 1.38
N ALA A 139 33.38 0.51 2.33
CA ALA A 139 34.45 0.81 3.25
C ALA A 139 35.73 1.04 2.45
N GLY A 140 35.98 2.29 2.07
CA GLY A 140 37.27 2.79 1.64
C GLY A 140 38.24 2.79 2.82
N ASP A 141 39.50 2.52 2.50
CA ASP A 141 40.63 2.25 3.38
C ASP A 141 40.72 3.05 4.69
N LYS A 142 41.24 2.36 5.70
CA LYS A 142 41.61 2.89 7.01
C LYS A 142 42.64 4.02 6.85
N THR A 143 42.24 5.26 7.13
CA THR A 143 43.18 6.25 7.65
C THR A 143 42.57 6.93 8.86
N GLN A 144 43.13 6.61 10.03
CA GLN A 144 42.74 7.09 11.34
C GLN A 144 43.02 8.60 11.45
N ALA A 145 42.01 9.40 11.80
CA ALA A 145 42.17 10.76 12.31
C ALA A 145 41.68 10.80 13.77
N PRO A 146 42.39 11.51 14.68
CA PRO A 146 42.17 11.37 16.12
C PRO A 146 40.91 12.11 16.59
N ALA A 147 40.27 11.55 17.61
CA ALA A 147 39.06 12.07 18.24
C ALA A 147 39.28 13.40 18.97
N PRO A 148 38.30 14.33 18.94
CA PRO A 148 38.16 15.34 19.98
C PRO A 148 37.22 14.85 21.09
N ALA A 149 37.56 15.26 22.30
CA ALA A 149 37.06 14.80 23.58
C ALA A 149 35.77 15.53 24.03
N VAL A 150 34.98 14.80 24.82
CA VAL A 150 34.20 15.22 26.02
C VAL A 150 33.02 16.19 25.85
N ASN A 151 31.90 15.77 26.44
CA ASN A 151 30.60 16.42 26.58
C ASN A 151 30.66 17.86 27.14
N ASP A 152 29.90 18.77 26.53
CA ASP A 152 29.34 19.95 27.18
C ASP A 152 27.80 19.95 27.05
N PRO A 153 27.03 20.32 28.09
CA PRO A 153 25.56 20.37 28.04
C PRO A 153 25.06 21.60 27.25
N PRO A 154 23.83 21.56 26.70
CA PRO A 154 23.28 22.66 25.90
C PRO A 154 22.96 23.89 26.78
N PRO A 155 23.13 25.12 26.26
CA PRO A 155 22.82 26.34 26.99
C PRO A 155 21.32 26.54 27.16
N ALA A 156 20.93 27.04 28.34
CA ALA A 156 19.56 27.37 28.71
C ALA A 156 19.02 28.56 27.89
N TYR A 157 17.81 28.43 27.35
CA TYR A 157 17.09 29.53 26.74
C TYR A 157 16.69 30.56 27.80
N SER A 158 17.29 31.75 27.75
CA SER A 158 16.87 32.89 28.56
C SER A 158 16.09 33.87 27.69
N SER A 159 14.80 34.00 27.99
CA SER A 159 13.88 34.97 27.42
C SER A 159 14.30 36.40 27.76
N THR A 160 14.32 37.33 26.80
CA THR A 160 14.09 38.77 27.09
C THR A 160 13.84 39.57 25.81
N VAL A 161 12.77 40.38 25.87
CA VAL A 161 12.22 41.26 24.83
C VAL A 161 12.96 42.60 24.85
N PRO A 162 13.33 43.22 23.72
CA PRO A 162 13.79 44.60 23.71
C PRO A 162 12.65 45.58 23.41
N GLY A 163 12.20 46.31 24.43
CA GLY A 163 11.43 47.54 24.31
C GLY A 163 12.34 48.77 24.36
N VAL A 164 12.03 49.75 23.50
CA VAL A 164 12.13 51.22 23.58
C VAL A 164 13.29 51.85 24.38
N ALA A 165 14.02 52.76 23.73
CA ALA A 165 14.88 53.76 24.39
C ALA A 165 14.73 55.16 23.72
N PRO A 166 15.02 56.27 24.44
CA PRO A 166 14.38 57.58 24.29
C PRO A 166 15.24 58.68 23.65
N SER A 167 14.63 59.86 23.48
CA SER A 167 15.04 61.03 22.68
C SER A 167 16.07 62.01 23.29
N ALA A 168 16.65 62.84 22.39
CA ALA A 168 17.14 64.25 22.50
C ALA A 168 18.66 64.49 22.71
N PRO A 169 19.18 65.75 22.56
CA PRO A 169 19.19 66.75 21.45
C PRO A 169 20.68 67.18 21.14
N PRO A 170 21.12 68.29 20.47
CA PRO A 170 20.49 69.49 19.88
C PRO A 170 20.39 69.52 18.34
#